data_AF-A0A5M5BTE8-F1
#
_entry.id   AF-A0A5M5BTE8-F1
#
_cell.length_a   1.000
_cell.length_b   1.000
_cell.length_c   1.000
_cell.angle_alpha   90.00
_cell.angle_beta   90.00
_cell.angle_gamma   90.00
#
_symmetry.space_group_name_H-M   'P 1'
#
loop_
_entity.id
_entity.type
_entity.pdbx_description
1 polymer ?
#
loop_
_entity_poly.entity_id
_entity_poly.type
_entity_poly.pdbx_seq_one_letter_code
_entity_poly.pdbx_strand_id
1 'polypeptide(L)'
;MSTLKKLQNYMGKRKVLLPAAMLLSALSALAGMLPYILIWLIVRELLEHGEITSSGNVVTYAWWAAGMAVASIVLYFAALMSSHLAAFRVESNLRKEAMRQIVRMPLGFFDINTSGRIRKIIDDNAGVTHSFLAHQLPDLAATFLVPLVAAILIFVFDWILGLACIVPVIIAMLVMG
;
A
#
# COMPACT_ATOMS: atom_id res chain seq x y z
N MET A 1 16.64 6.65 -8.16
CA MET A 1 16.97 6.79 -6.72
C MET A 1 17.30 8.23 -6.26
N SER A 2 17.65 9.21 -7.12
CA SER A 2 18.00 10.58 -6.68
C SER A 2 16.80 11.44 -6.26
N THR A 3 15.60 11.20 -6.80
CA THR A 3 14.36 11.95 -6.53
C THR A 3 13.79 11.68 -5.14
N LEU A 4 13.70 10.41 -4.73
CA LEU A 4 13.26 10.01 -3.39
C LEU A 4 14.14 10.59 -2.28
N LYS A 5 15.46 10.65 -2.53
CA LYS A 5 16.43 11.26 -1.62
C LYS A 5 16.25 12.79 -1.51
N LYS A 6 15.83 13.46 -2.59
CA LYS A 6 15.44 14.88 -2.55
C LYS A 6 14.16 15.09 -1.72
N LEU A 7 13.16 14.24 -1.88
CA LEU A 7 11.93 14.29 -1.08
C LEU A 7 12.18 14.05 0.42
N GLN A 8 13.18 13.22 0.75
CA GLN A 8 13.62 13.02 2.15
C GLN A 8 14.10 14.31 2.83
N ASN A 9 14.68 15.26 2.09
CA ASN A 9 15.06 16.55 2.66
C ASN A 9 13.83 17.37 3.09
N TYR A 10 12.71 17.25 2.38
CA TYR A 10 11.45 17.93 2.73
C TYR A 10 10.72 17.26 3.91
N MET A 11 11.03 16.01 4.25
CA MET A 11 10.41 15.28 5.38
C MET A 11 10.97 15.65 6.76
N GLY A 12 12.23 16.12 6.84
CA GLY A 12 12.90 16.40 8.12
C GLY A 12 12.95 15.18 9.05
N LYS A 13 12.60 15.36 10.34
CA LYS A 13 12.63 14.29 11.37
C LYS A 13 11.60 13.17 11.15
N ARG A 14 10.61 13.35 10.27
CA ARG A 14 9.50 12.39 10.02
C ARG A 14 9.80 11.31 8.98
N LYS A 15 11.02 11.27 8.44
CA LYS A 15 11.46 10.29 7.42
C LYS A 15 11.30 8.82 7.83
N VAL A 16 11.27 8.52 9.13
CA VAL A 16 11.12 7.16 9.67
C VAL A 16 9.69 6.63 9.50
N LEU A 17 8.70 7.52 9.34
CA LEU A 17 7.30 7.13 9.17
C LEU A 17 7.03 6.43 7.83
N LEU A 18 7.79 6.74 6.76
CA LEU A 18 7.60 6.06 5.46
C LEU A 18 8.00 4.58 5.47
N PRO A 19 9.22 4.18 5.88
CA PRO A 19 9.55 2.75 5.95
C PRO A 19 8.66 2.02 6.96
N ALA A 20 8.26 2.68 8.06
CA ALA A 20 7.28 2.12 8.98
C ALA A 20 5.92 1.88 8.29
N ALA A 21 5.41 2.85 7.52
CA ALA A 21 4.17 2.71 6.76
C ALA A 21 4.22 1.52 5.79
N MET A 22 5.34 1.37 5.06
CA MET A 22 5.53 0.26 4.12
C MET A 22 5.55 -1.09 4.83
N LEU A 23 6.25 -1.20 5.96
CA LEU A 23 6.30 -2.42 6.75
C LEU A 23 4.92 -2.77 7.35
N LEU A 24 4.21 -1.79 7.91
CA LEU A 24 2.86 -2.00 8.44
C LEU A 24 1.88 -2.39 7.33
N SER A 25 1.97 -1.79 6.14
CA SER A 25 1.15 -2.15 4.98
C SER A 25 1.43 -3.58 4.54
N ALA A 26 2.70 -3.98 4.43
CA ALA A 26 3.08 -5.35 4.11
C ALA A 26 2.54 -6.36 5.15
N LEU A 27 2.68 -6.05 6.44
CA LEU A 27 2.15 -6.90 7.52
C LEU A 27 0.62 -6.97 7.50
N SER A 28 -0.07 -5.87 7.22
CA SER A 28 -1.53 -5.88 7.06
C SER A 28 -1.98 -6.76 5.90
N ALA A 29 -1.27 -6.72 4.78
CA ALA A 29 -1.57 -7.54 3.62
C ALA A 29 -1.43 -9.03 3.94
N LEU A 30 -0.34 -9.43 4.61
CA LEU A 30 -0.15 -10.81 5.06
C LEU A 30 -1.21 -11.25 6.08
N ALA A 31 -1.49 -10.41 7.07
CA ALA A 31 -2.53 -10.67 8.05
C ALA A 31 -3.91 -10.80 7.40
N GLY A 32 -4.19 -10.01 6.36
CA GLY A 32 -5.42 -10.09 5.56
C GLY A 32 -5.52 -11.34 4.70
N MET A 33 -4.40 -12.02 4.40
CA MET A 33 -4.40 -13.29 3.67
C MET A 33 -4.65 -14.51 4.57
N LEU A 34 -4.29 -14.45 5.85
CA LEU A 34 -4.47 -15.55 6.80
C LEU A 34 -5.92 -16.05 6.95
N PRO A 35 -6.96 -15.19 6.99
CA PRO A 35 -8.36 -15.63 7.04
C PRO A 35 -8.73 -16.61 5.93
N TYR A 36 -8.18 -16.49 4.72
CA TYR A 36 -8.49 -17.43 3.63
C TYR A 36 -8.00 -18.86 3.94
N ILE A 37 -6.82 -18.98 4.54
CA ILE A 37 -6.26 -20.28 4.94
C ILE A 37 -7.07 -20.87 6.10
N LEU A 38 -7.47 -20.04 7.07
CA LEU A 38 -8.27 -20.48 8.21
C LEU A 38 -9.68 -20.93 7.78
N ILE A 39 -10.30 -20.22 6.83
CA ILE A 39 -11.58 -20.64 6.24
C ILE A 39 -11.42 -21.97 5.51
N TRP A 40 -10.34 -22.16 4.76
CA TRP A 40 -10.08 -23.45 4.11
C TRP A 40 -9.92 -24.59 5.14
N LEU A 41 -9.19 -24.37 6.24
CA LEU A 41 -9.07 -25.36 7.32
C LEU A 41 -10.43 -25.72 7.93
N ILE A 42 -11.30 -24.73 8.14
CA ILE A 42 -12.66 -24.95 8.64
C ILE A 42 -13.46 -25.82 7.65
N VAL A 43 -13.43 -25.48 6.36
CA VAL A 43 -14.14 -26.25 5.32
C VAL A 43 -13.61 -27.68 5.25
N ARG A 44 -12.29 -27.87 5.31
CA ARG A 44 -11.68 -29.22 5.31
C ARG A 44 -12.14 -30.04 6.51
N GLU A 45 -12.07 -29.47 7.71
CA GLU A 45 -12.47 -30.17 8.94
C GLU A 45 -13.93 -30.62 8.90
N LEU A 46 -14.83 -29.75 8.41
CA LEU A 46 -16.26 -30.02 8.29
C LEU A 46 -16.56 -31.12 7.27
N LEU A 47 -15.81 -31.17 6.15
CA LEU A 47 -16.00 -32.17 5.11
C LEU A 47 -15.42 -33.54 5.47
N GLU A 48 -14.31 -33.58 6.22
CA GLU A 48 -13.66 -34.83 6.61
C GLU A 48 -14.42 -35.59 7.70
N HIS A 49 -14.97 -34.89 8.69
CA HIS A 49 -15.59 -35.54 9.85
C HIS A 49 -17.10 -35.73 9.71
N GLY A 50 -17.77 -35.04 8.77
CA GLY A 50 -19.19 -35.22 8.46
C GLY A 50 -20.19 -34.85 9.57
N GLU A 51 -19.72 -34.56 10.78
CA GLU A 51 -20.53 -34.07 11.89
C GLU A 51 -20.38 -32.55 12.06
N ILE A 52 -21.53 -31.86 12.21
CA ILE A 52 -21.60 -30.43 12.57
C ILE A 52 -21.36 -30.24 14.09
N THR A 53 -20.95 -31.29 14.80
CA THR A 53 -20.62 -31.23 16.22
C THR A 53 -19.33 -30.44 16.38
N SER A 54 -19.49 -29.12 16.52
CA SER A 54 -18.49 -28.10 16.88
C SER A 54 -17.20 -28.69 17.44
N SER A 55 -16.30 -29.14 16.56
CA SER A 55 -14.96 -29.51 17.00
C SER A 55 -14.36 -28.21 17.53
N GLY A 56 -13.77 -28.24 18.74
CA GLY A 56 -13.20 -27.03 19.37
C GLY A 56 -12.23 -26.29 18.45
N ASN A 57 -11.67 -26.99 17.46
CA ASN A 57 -10.82 -26.48 16.41
C ASN A 57 -11.55 -25.53 15.45
N VAL A 58 -12.78 -25.83 14.99
CA VAL A 58 -13.53 -24.97 14.05
C VAL A 58 -13.84 -23.61 14.68
N VAL A 59 -14.31 -23.59 15.93
CA VAL A 59 -14.59 -22.35 16.66
C VAL A 59 -13.30 -21.56 16.90
N THR A 60 -12.20 -22.24 17.20
CA THR A 60 -10.89 -21.62 17.38
C THR A 60 -10.41 -20.96 16.07
N TYR A 61 -10.48 -21.67 14.94
CA TYR A 61 -10.10 -21.11 13.63
C TYR A 61 -10.98 -19.94 13.23
N ALA A 62 -12.28 -19.98 13.53
CA ALA A 62 -13.19 -18.87 13.25
C ALA A 62 -12.81 -17.61 14.04
N TRP A 63 -12.49 -17.74 15.33
CA TRP A 63 -12.00 -16.63 16.16
C TRP A 63 -10.65 -16.09 15.69
N TRP A 64 -9.73 -16.96 15.31
CA TRP A 64 -8.45 -16.55 14.71
C TRP A 64 -8.66 -15.81 13.38
N ALA A 65 -9.58 -16.27 12.53
CA ALA A 65 -9.87 -15.63 11.25
C ALA A 65 -10.45 -14.22 11.46
N ALA A 66 -11.40 -14.08 12.38
CA ALA A 66 -11.94 -12.79 12.78
C ALA A 66 -10.85 -11.88 13.37
N GLY A 67 -10.01 -12.41 14.27
CA GLY A 67 -8.91 -11.68 14.89
C GLY A 67 -7.89 -11.18 13.88
N MET A 68 -7.51 -12.02 12.89
CA MET A 68 -6.58 -11.64 11.82
C MET A 68 -7.18 -10.64 10.83
N ALA A 69 -8.46 -10.77 10.51
CA ALA A 69 -9.17 -9.78 9.70
C ALA A 69 -9.17 -8.41 10.40
N VAL A 70 -9.53 -8.35 11.69
CA VAL A 70 -9.50 -7.10 12.47
C VAL A 70 -8.08 -6.55 12.58
N ALA A 71 -7.09 -7.40 12.88
CA ALA A 71 -5.69 -6.98 12.96
C ALA A 71 -5.20 -6.39 11.63
N SER A 72 -5.58 -6.98 10.49
CA SER A 72 -5.22 -6.46 9.16
C SER A 72 -5.74 -5.04 8.95
N ILE A 73 -6.98 -4.76 9.34
CA ILE A 73 -7.60 -3.44 9.23
C ILE A 73 -6.87 -2.42 10.11
N VAL A 74 -6.56 -2.79 11.36
CA VAL A 74 -5.87 -1.90 12.31
C VAL A 74 -4.45 -1.59 11.82
N LEU A 75 -3.72 -2.60 11.36
CA LEU A 75 -2.37 -2.44 10.80
C LEU A 75 -2.38 -1.55 9.56
N TYR A 76 -3.34 -1.77 8.65
CA TYR A 76 -3.47 -0.97 7.44
C TYR A 76 -3.83 0.49 7.76
N PHE A 77 -4.74 0.72 8.70
CA PHE A 77 -5.08 2.06 9.17
C PHE A 77 -3.86 2.78 9.76
N ALA A 78 -3.07 2.08 10.59
CA ALA A 78 -1.84 2.63 11.15
C ALA A 78 -0.79 2.93 10.06
N ALA A 79 -0.66 2.08 9.04
CA ALA A 79 0.17 2.35 7.86
C ALA A 79 -0.28 3.65 7.17
N LEU A 80 -1.57 3.77 6.88
CA LEU A 80 -2.15 4.93 6.18
C LEU A 80 -1.99 6.24 6.96
N MET A 81 -2.19 6.20 8.28
CA MET A 81 -1.99 7.39 9.13
C MET A 81 -0.53 7.82 9.14
N SER A 82 0.40 6.87 9.25
CA SER A 82 1.83 7.17 9.25
C SER A 82 2.31 7.77 7.92
N SER A 83 1.80 7.28 6.78
CA SER A 83 2.11 7.81 5.46
C SER A 83 1.51 9.20 5.25
N HIS A 84 0.25 9.44 5.60
CA HIS A 84 -0.38 10.76 5.49
C HIS A 84 0.34 11.81 6.34
N LEU A 85 0.73 11.48 7.58
CA LEU A 85 1.48 12.38 8.46
C LEU A 85 2.82 12.81 7.85
N ALA A 86 3.47 11.94 7.08
CA ALA A 86 4.68 12.25 6.33
C ALA A 86 4.37 13.06 5.07
N ALA A 87 3.36 12.65 4.29
CA ALA A 87 2.95 13.28 3.03
C ALA A 87 2.52 14.74 3.23
N PHE A 88 1.65 15.04 4.21
CA PHE A 88 1.23 16.41 4.54
C PHE A 88 2.42 17.30 4.93
N ARG A 89 3.42 16.73 5.61
CA ARG A 89 4.63 17.47 5.99
C ARG A 89 5.47 17.84 4.76
N VAL A 90 5.63 16.90 3.82
CA VAL A 90 6.34 17.14 2.55
C VAL A 90 5.60 18.17 1.73
N GLU A 91 4.30 18.00 1.57
CA GLU A 91 3.44 18.90 0.79
C GLU A 91 3.52 20.34 1.31
N SER A 92 3.33 20.54 2.61
CA SER A 92 3.41 21.88 3.21
C SER A 92 4.81 22.50 3.13
N ASN A 93 5.87 21.71 3.27
CA ASN A 93 7.25 22.18 3.13
C ASN A 93 7.59 22.52 1.68
N LEU A 94 7.11 21.74 0.71
CA LEU A 94 7.32 21.99 -0.71
C LEU A 94 6.67 23.31 -1.14
N ARG A 95 5.41 23.55 -0.72
CA ARG A 95 4.73 24.83 -0.99
C ARG A 95 5.46 26.02 -0.36
N LYS A 96 5.92 25.88 0.90
CA LYS A 96 6.68 26.94 1.60
C LYS A 96 8.00 27.26 0.91
N GLU A 97 8.77 26.24 0.53
CA GLU A 97 10.06 26.45 -0.12
C GLU A 97 9.87 27.02 -1.53
N ALA A 98 8.92 26.50 -2.31
CA ALA A 98 8.58 27.05 -3.61
C ALA A 98 8.22 28.53 -3.52
N MET A 99 7.37 28.92 -2.55
CA MET A 99 6.99 30.32 -2.39
C MET A 99 8.18 31.22 -2.01
N ARG A 100 9.11 30.76 -1.16
CA ARG A 100 10.34 31.51 -0.84
C ARG A 100 11.20 31.77 -2.07
N GLN A 101 11.28 30.79 -2.98
CA GLN A 101 12.04 30.94 -4.22
C GLN A 101 11.34 31.90 -5.18
N ILE A 102 10.02 31.80 -5.33
CA ILE A 102 9.23 32.72 -6.18
C ILE A 102 9.44 34.18 -5.75
N VAL A 103 9.38 34.49 -4.45
CA VAL A 103 9.54 35.88 -3.95
C VAL A 103 10.92 36.46 -4.27
N ARG A 104 11.93 35.63 -4.51
CA ARG A 104 13.31 36.07 -4.84
C ARG A 104 13.57 36.19 -6.34
N MET A 105 12.59 35.90 -7.19
CA MET A 105 12.75 35.96 -8.65
C MET A 105 12.72 37.41 -9.17
N PRO A 106 13.46 37.71 -10.25
CA PRO A 106 13.47 39.03 -10.87
C PRO A 106 12.10 39.37 -11.47
N LEU A 107 11.76 40.67 -11.58
CA LEU A 107 10.48 41.13 -12.12
C LEU A 107 10.19 40.60 -13.53
N GLY A 108 11.22 40.50 -14.39
CA GLY A 108 11.09 39.94 -15.73
C GLY A 108 10.61 38.48 -15.78
N PHE A 109 10.73 37.71 -14.69
CA PHE A 109 10.11 36.40 -14.59
C PHE A 109 8.58 36.49 -14.55
N PHE A 110 8.04 37.48 -13.84
CA PHE A 110 6.60 37.67 -13.67
C PHE A 110 5.93 38.27 -14.91
N ASP A 111 6.69 38.94 -15.78
CA ASP A 111 6.19 39.44 -17.08
C ASP A 111 5.78 38.32 -18.03
N ILE A 112 6.45 37.16 -17.95
CA ILE A 112 6.22 35.99 -18.84
C ILE A 112 5.56 34.79 -18.13
N ASN A 113 5.35 34.88 -16.81
CA ASN A 113 4.70 33.84 -16.00
C ASN A 113 3.49 34.42 -15.27
N THR A 114 2.28 33.99 -15.64
CA THR A 114 1.08 34.39 -14.91
C THR A 114 1.07 33.80 -13.50
N SER A 115 0.55 34.57 -12.54
CA SER A 115 0.37 34.12 -11.15
C SER A 115 -0.41 32.81 -11.04
N GLY A 116 -1.42 32.63 -11.89
CA GLY A 116 -2.19 31.38 -12.00
C GLY A 116 -1.34 30.19 -12.44
N ARG A 117 -0.46 30.36 -13.44
CA ARG A 117 0.46 29.30 -13.89
C ARG A 117 1.42 28.91 -12.76
N ILE A 118 1.99 29.89 -12.06
CA ILE A 118 2.90 29.65 -10.94
C ILE A 118 2.18 28.86 -9.82
N ARG A 119 1.01 29.33 -9.39
CA ARG A 119 0.22 28.65 -8.36
C ARG A 119 -0.13 27.23 -8.76
N LYS A 120 -0.59 27.03 -10.00
CA LYS A 120 -0.94 25.71 -10.52
C LYS A 120 0.24 24.76 -10.46
N ILE A 121 1.42 25.17 -10.92
CA ILE A 121 2.64 24.33 -10.87
C ILE A 121 2.97 23.93 -9.42
N ILE A 122 2.87 24.86 -8.47
CA ILE A 122 3.19 24.57 -7.07
C ILE A 122 2.16 23.61 -6.45
N ASP A 123 0.86 23.91 -6.62
CA ASP A 123 -0.22 23.13 -6.03
C ASP A 123 -0.31 21.74 -6.67
N ASP A 124 -0.21 21.61 -8.00
CA ASP A 124 -0.27 20.33 -8.71
C ASP A 124 0.90 19.43 -8.30
N ASN A 125 2.14 19.94 -8.30
CA ASN A 125 3.30 19.14 -7.92
C ASN A 125 3.29 18.75 -6.44
N ALA A 126 2.77 19.61 -5.56
CA ALA A 126 2.58 19.28 -4.15
C ALA A 126 1.53 18.18 -3.97
N GLY A 127 0.42 18.25 -4.70
CA GLY A 127 -0.62 17.22 -4.71
C GLY A 127 -0.15 15.87 -5.25
N VAL A 128 0.59 15.86 -6.36
CA VAL A 128 1.20 14.64 -6.92
C VAL A 128 2.16 14.00 -5.92
N THR A 129 3.00 14.81 -5.28
CA THR A 129 3.94 14.33 -4.26
C THR A 129 3.21 13.78 -3.03
N HIS A 130 2.11 14.42 -2.60
CA HIS A 130 1.27 13.91 -1.52
C HIS A 130 0.71 12.55 -1.88
N SER A 131 0.03 12.42 -3.02
CA SER A 131 -0.63 11.19 -3.45
C SER A 131 0.37 10.03 -3.53
N PHE A 132 1.55 10.30 -4.09
CA PHE A 132 2.61 9.31 -4.17
C PHE A 132 3.07 8.82 -2.80
N LEU A 133 3.33 9.74 -1.85
CA LEU A 133 3.82 9.38 -0.51
C LEU A 133 2.74 8.77 0.39
N ALA A 134 1.50 9.23 0.28
CA ALA A 134 0.41 8.83 1.16
C ALA A 134 -0.18 7.47 0.80
N HIS A 135 -0.30 7.18 -0.50
CA HIS A 135 -1.00 5.99 -1.00
C HIS A 135 -0.08 5.06 -1.78
N GLN A 136 0.52 5.54 -2.87
CA GLN A 136 1.28 4.65 -3.76
C GLN A 136 2.49 4.01 -3.09
N LEU A 137 3.23 4.75 -2.27
CA LEU A 137 4.45 4.25 -1.65
C LEU A 137 4.20 3.19 -0.55
N PRO A 138 3.26 3.37 0.39
CA PRO A 138 2.86 2.31 1.31
C PRO A 138 2.25 1.09 0.59
N ASP A 139 1.41 1.32 -0.42
CA ASP A 139 0.69 0.25 -1.11
C ASP A 139 1.58 -0.55 -2.07
N LEU A 140 2.73 0.01 -2.48
CA LEU A 140 3.71 -0.67 -3.32
C LEU A 140 4.16 -1.99 -2.70
N ALA A 141 4.37 -2.03 -1.39
CA ALA A 141 4.79 -3.25 -0.69
C ALA A 141 3.72 -4.35 -0.81
N ALA A 142 2.45 -4.01 -0.53
CA ALA A 142 1.32 -4.94 -0.67
C ALA A 142 1.09 -5.37 -2.13
N THR A 143 1.27 -4.45 -3.09
CA THR A 143 1.06 -4.69 -4.52
C THR A 143 1.94 -5.82 -5.07
N PHE A 144 3.18 -5.96 -4.60
CA PHE A 144 4.04 -7.07 -4.98
C PHE A 144 3.85 -8.30 -4.09
N LEU A 145 3.61 -8.09 -2.79
CA LEU A 145 3.54 -9.18 -1.82
C LEU A 145 2.28 -10.04 -2.00
N VAL A 146 1.12 -9.43 -2.22
CA VAL A 146 -0.16 -10.16 -2.31
C VAL A 146 -0.19 -11.12 -3.50
N PRO A 147 0.13 -10.71 -4.75
CA PRO A 147 0.16 -11.63 -5.88
C PRO A 147 1.21 -12.74 -5.70
N LEU A 148 2.37 -12.42 -5.13
CA LEU A 148 3.43 -13.39 -4.87
C LEU A 148 2.96 -14.46 -3.87
N VAL A 149 2.41 -14.04 -2.73
CA VAL A 149 1.90 -14.95 -1.70
C VAL A 149 0.71 -15.75 -2.22
N ALA A 150 -0.18 -15.12 -3.01
CA ALA A 150 -1.31 -15.80 -3.62
C ALA A 150 -0.86 -16.90 -4.59
N ALA A 151 0.10 -16.59 -5.47
CA ALA A 151 0.67 -17.57 -6.39
C ALA A 151 1.30 -18.75 -5.63
N ILE A 152 2.11 -18.47 -4.61
CA ILE A 152 2.71 -19.52 -3.76
C ILE A 152 1.62 -20.38 -3.12
N LEU A 153 0.58 -19.76 -2.54
CA LEU A 153 -0.50 -20.50 -1.91
C LEU A 153 -1.20 -21.42 -2.91
N ILE A 154 -1.60 -20.92 -4.08
CA ILE A 154 -2.30 -21.75 -5.08
C ILE A 154 -1.42 -22.94 -5.51
N PHE A 155 -0.13 -22.71 -5.77
CA PHE A 155 0.80 -23.80 -6.13
C PHE A 155 1.00 -24.83 -5.02
N VAL A 156 1.01 -24.40 -3.75
CA VAL A 156 1.12 -25.30 -2.60
C VAL A 156 -0.14 -26.14 -2.43
N PHE A 157 -1.33 -25.58 -2.72
CA PHE A 157 -2.59 -26.32 -2.67
C PHE A 157 -2.76 -27.29 -3.83
N ASP A 158 -2.60 -26.81 -5.07
CA ASP A 158 -2.71 -27.62 -6.27
C ASP A 158 -1.93 -26.95 -7.42
N TRP A 159 -0.87 -27.60 -7.87
CA TRP A 159 0.01 -27.06 -8.90
C TRP A 159 -0.63 -27.02 -10.30
N ILE A 160 -1.65 -27.85 -10.58
CA ILE A 160 -2.38 -27.87 -11.84
C ILE A 160 -3.33 -26.67 -11.89
N LEU A 161 -4.09 -26.44 -10.81
CA LEU A 161 -4.93 -25.25 -10.68
C LEU A 161 -4.08 -23.97 -10.67
N GLY A 162 -2.90 -24.01 -10.03
CA GLY A 162 -1.92 -22.92 -10.08
C GLY A 162 -1.50 -22.53 -11.49
N LEU A 163 -1.10 -23.51 -12.31
CA LEU A 163 -0.79 -23.29 -13.72
C LEU A 163 -2.00 -22.77 -14.50
N ALA A 164 -3.17 -23.36 -14.30
CA ALA A 164 -4.40 -22.95 -14.98
C ALA A 164 -4.77 -21.49 -14.69
N CYS A 165 -4.52 -21.01 -13.47
CA CYS A 165 -4.76 -19.61 -13.09
C CYS A 165 -3.69 -18.64 -13.60
N ILE A 166 -2.43 -19.06 -13.68
CA ILE A 166 -1.31 -18.17 -14.05
C ILE A 166 -1.17 -17.99 -15.56
N VAL A 167 -1.50 -19.01 -16.36
CA VAL A 167 -1.39 -18.94 -17.83
C VAL A 167 -2.20 -17.76 -18.41
N PRO A 168 -3.49 -17.55 -18.06
CA PRO A 168 -4.25 -16.40 -18.54
C PRO A 168 -3.66 -15.06 -18.10
N VAL A 169 -3.10 -14.98 -16.88
CA VAL A 169 -2.46 -13.76 -16.37
C VAL A 169 -1.23 -13.40 -17.21
N ILE A 170 -0.38 -14.38 -17.53
CA ILE A 170 0.78 -14.17 -18.39
C ILE A 170 0.36 -13.73 -19.79
N ILE A 171 -0.64 -14.38 -20.39
CA ILE A 171 -1.16 -14.02 -21.71
C ILE A 171 -1.70 -12.58 -21.70
N ALA A 172 -2.49 -12.21 -20.69
CA ALA A 172 -3.03 -10.87 -20.55
C ALA A 172 -1.91 -9.82 -20.44
N MET A 173 -0.87 -10.09 -19.64
CA MET A 173 0.28 -9.19 -19.52
C MET A 173 1.05 -9.03 -20.84
N LEU A 174 1.17 -10.10 -21.64
CA LEU A 174 1.82 -10.05 -22.95
C LEU A 174 0.99 -9.28 -23.99
N VAL A 175 -0.34 -9.31 -23.90
CA VAL A 175 -1.23 -8.60 -24.83
C VAL A 175 -1.36 -7.12 -24.47
N MET A 176 -1.29 -6.78 -23.17
CA MET A 176 -1.37 -5.40 -22.68
C MET A 176 -0.05 -4.64 -22.71
N GLY A 177 1.09 -5.33 -22.85
CA GLY A 177 2.43 -4.74 -22.96
C GLY A 177 2.77 -4.34 -24.39
#